data_AF-A0A7W1IDQ6-F1
#
_entry.id   AF-A0A7W1IDQ6-F1
#
_cell.length_a   1.000
_cell.length_b   1.000
_cell.length_c   1.000
_cell.angle_alpha   90.00
_cell.angle_beta   90.00
_cell.angle_gamma   90.00
#
_symmetry.space_group_name_H-M   'P 1'
#
loop_
_entity.id
_entity.type
_entity.pdbx_description
1 polymer ?
#
loop_
_entity_poly.entity_id
_entity_poly.type
_entity_poly.pdbx_seq_one_letter_code
_entity_poly.pdbx_strand_id
1 'polypeptide(L)' 'LKTYPVTYRGLVPDTFTDASDIEVVVEGRLGRDGVIRATDVLAKCGSRYEATPKKV' A
#
# COMPACT_ATOMS: atom_id res chain seq x y z
N LEU A 1 -2.16 -16.61 2.42
CA LEU A 1 -1.92 -15.23 1.93
C LEU A 1 -0.43 -15.09 1.69
N LYS A 2 -0.04 -14.48 0.57
CA LYS A 2 1.37 -14.28 0.22
C LYS A 2 1.73 -12.83 0.51
N THR A 3 2.76 -12.62 1.32
CA THR A 3 3.21 -11.29 1.74
C THR A 3 4.56 -10.99 1.11
N TYR A 4 4.78 -9.74 0.70
CA TYR A 4 6.04 -9.28 0.17
C TYR A 4 6.53 -8.07 0.96
N PRO A 5 7.81 -8.03 1.37
CA PRO A 5 8.39 -6.80 1.89
C PRO A 5 8.40 -5.71 0.82
N VAL A 6 8.13 -4.47 1.22
CA VAL A 6 8.10 -3.30 0.33
C VAL A 6 9.08 -2.26 0.87
N THR A 7 9.84 -1.65 -0.03
CA THR A 7 10.68 -0.48 0.26
C THR A 7 10.27 0.67 -0.64
N TYR A 8 10.08 1.85 -0.06
CA TYR A 8 9.79 3.08 -0.77
C TYR A 8 10.75 4.17 -0.29
N ARG A 9 11.30 4.95 -1.23
CA ARG A 9 12.15 6.09 -0.93
C ARG A 9 11.64 7.31 -1.69
N GLY A 10 10.91 8.16 -0.99
CA GLY A 10 10.27 9.34 -1.54
C GLY A 10 9.41 10.05 -0.51
N LEU A 11 8.65 11.04 -0.95
CA LEU A 11 7.64 11.68 -0.12
C LEU A 11 6.40 10.78 -0.08
N VAL A 12 5.99 10.38 1.12
CA VAL A 12 4.74 9.63 1.32
C VAL A 12 3.57 10.61 1.39
N PRO A 13 2.35 10.20 0.97
CA PRO A 13 1.15 11.01 1.18
C PRO A 13 0.94 11.31 2.66
N ASP A 14 0.38 12.49 3.00
CA ASP A 14 0.14 12.89 4.40
C ASP A 14 -0.80 11.93 5.16
N THR A 15 -1.62 11.18 4.44
CA THR A 15 -2.53 10.16 4.98
C THR A 15 -1.86 8.80 5.22
N PHE A 16 -0.57 8.65 4.88
CA PHE A 16 0.23 7.48 5.21
C PHE A 16 0.74 7.62 6.65
N THR A 17 -0.03 7.11 7.60
CA THR A 17 0.30 7.17 9.03
C THR A 17 0.56 5.77 9.60
N ASP A 18 1.07 5.69 10.84
CA ASP A 18 1.30 4.42 11.55
C ASP A 18 0.00 3.74 12.03
N ALA A 19 -1.17 4.26 11.66
CA ALA A 19 -2.45 3.67 12.01
C ALA A 19 -2.66 2.34 11.25
N SER A 20 -2.96 1.28 12.01
CA SER A 20 -3.10 -0.09 11.51
C SER A 20 -4.26 -0.30 10.53
N ASP A 21 -5.13 0.69 10.35
CA ASP A 21 -6.33 0.65 9.53
C ASP A 21 -6.18 1.35 8.17
N ILE A 22 -4.97 1.76 7.80
CA ILE A 22 -4.73 2.42 6.51
C ILE A 22 -4.44 1.38 5.43
N GLU A 23 -5.26 1.42 4.38
CA GLU A 23 -5.02 0.66 3.15
C GLU A 23 -4.21 1.52 2.17
N VAL A 24 -3.15 0.94 1.62
CA VAL A 24 -2.26 1.61 0.67
C VAL A 24 -2.04 0.73 -0.55
N VAL A 25 -1.92 1.36 -1.71
CA VAL A 25 -1.52 0.73 -2.97
C VAL A 25 -0.11 1.18 -3.29
N VAL A 26 0.74 0.23 -3.64
CA VAL A 26 2.12 0.50 -4.03
C VAL A 26 2.37 0.00 -5.45
N GLU A 27 3.05 0.80 -6.26
CA GLU A 27 3.49 0.40 -7.60
C GLU A 27 5.01 0.34 -7.64
N GLY A 28 5.55 -0.66 -8.32
CA GLY A 28 6.99 -0.88 -8.38
C GLY A 28 7.37 -2.22 -9.00
N ARG A 29 8.61 -2.64 -8.74
CA ARG A 29 9.16 -3.90 -9.27
C ARG A 29 9.48 -4.88 -8.16
N LEU A 30 9.09 -6.14 -8.33
CA LEU A 30 9.53 -7.24 -7.48
C LEU A 30 10.97 -7.62 -7.83
N GLY A 31 11.89 -7.41 -6.90
CA GLY A 31 13.28 -7.83 -7.04
C GLY A 31 13.43 -9.34 -6.92
N ARG A 32 14.57 -9.86 -7.39
CA ARG A 32 14.93 -11.28 -7.22
C ARG A 32 15.13 -11.67 -5.76
N ASP A 33 15.34 -10.70 -4.89
CA ASP A 33 15.40 -10.80 -3.44
C ASP A 33 14.01 -10.89 -2.77
N GLY A 34 12.93 -10.84 -3.55
CA GLY A 34 11.56 -10.90 -3.04
C GLY A 34 11.04 -9.59 -2.47
N VAL A 35 11.79 -8.49 -2.60
CA VAL A 35 11.39 -7.15 -2.13
C VAL A 35 10.79 -6.35 -3.28
N ILE A 36 9.60 -5.79 -3.05
CA ILE A 36 9.03 -4.80 -3.95
C ILE A 36 9.74 -3.46 -3.70
N ARG A 37 10.40 -2.95 -4.74
CA ARG A 37 10.96 -1.59 -4.76
C ARG A 37 9.90 -0.69 -5.36
N ALA A 38 9.17 0.01 -4.50
CA ALA A 38 8.08 0.88 -4.90
C ALA A 38 8.63 2.18 -5.49
N THR A 39 8.03 2.63 -6.59
CA THR A 39 8.23 3.95 -7.18
C THR A 39 7.10 4.91 -6.82
N ASP A 40 5.93 4.38 -6.47
CA ASP A 40 4.75 5.16 -6.10
C ASP A 40 4.00 4.52 -4.93
N VAL A 41 3.44 5.38 -4.07
CA VAL A 41 2.61 5.00 -2.92
C VAL A 41 1.35 5.85 -2.95
N LEU A 42 0.21 5.18 -3.02
CA LEU A 42 -1.12 5.78 -3.04
C LEU A 42 -1.85 5.34 -1.77
N ALA A 43 -2.11 6.29 -0.88
CA ALA A 43 -2.96 6.03 0.29
C ALA A 43 -4.42 6.03 -0.13
N LYS A 44 -5.15 4.96 0.21
CA LYS A 44 -6.59 4.89 -0.05
C LYS A 44 -7.30 5.80 0.94
N CYS A 45 -8.01 6.82 0.44
CA CYS A 45 -8.88 7.61 1.29
C CYS A 45 -10.17 6.83 1.52
N GLY A 46 -10.45 6.47 2.78
CA GLY A 46 -11.63 5.69 3.16
C GLY A 46 -12.96 6.30 2.72
N SER A 47 -13.00 7.60 2.39
CA SER A 47 -14.22 8.31 1.97
C SER A 47 -14.65 8.08 0.52
N ARG A 48 -13.77 7.61 -0.37
CA ARG A 48 -14.07 7.54 -1.81
C ARG A 48 -14.30 6.13 -2.35
N TYR A 49 -13.89 5.12 -1.60
CA TYR A 49 -14.02 3.73 -1.99
C TYR A 49 -14.51 2.89 -0.80
N GLU A 50 -15.75 3.13 -0.37
CA GLU A 50 -16.60 2.07 0.19
C GLU A 50 -16.95 1.08 -0.93
N ALA A 51 -15.94 0.35 -1.42
CA ALA A 51 -16.20 -0.88 -2.16
C ALA A 51 -16.56 -1.96 -1.11
N THR A 52 -17.74 -1.82 -0.51
CA THR A 52 -18.33 -2.80 0.40
C THR A 52 -19.11 -3.80 -0.46
N PRO A 53 -19.03 -5.14 -0.24
CA PRO A 53 -18.78 -5.74 1.05
C PRO A 53 -17.63 -6.74 1.15
N LYS A 54 -17.11 -6.76 2.38
CA LYS A 54 -16.47 -7.88 3.06
C LYS A 54 -17.47 -9.05 3.15
N LYS A 55 -17.10 -10.15 2.47
CA LYS A 55 -17.55 -11.57 2.54
C LYS A 55 -18.76 -11.96 3.40
N VAL A 56 -19.61 -12.81 2.81
CA VAL A 56 -19.75 -14.22 3.25
C VAL A 56 -19.40 -15.15 2.09
#